data_AF-A0A1F5G1Z8-F1
#
_entry.id   AF-A0A1F5G1Z8-F1
#
_cell.length_a   1.000
_cell.length_b   1.000
_cell.length_c   1.000
_cell.angle_alpha   90.00
_cell.angle_beta   90.00
_cell.angle_gamma   90.00
#
_symmetry.space_group_name_H-M   'P 1'
#
loop_
_entity.id
_entity.type
_entity.pdbx_description
1 polymer ?
#
loop_
_entity_poly.entity_id
_entity_poly.type
_entity_poly.pdbx_seq_one_letter_code
_entity_poly.pdbx_strand_id
1 'polypeptide(L)'
;MALSTNYWISRAIGWKVTDKILGEKESKEARNLAKSISLAKIFGLRWILPLTAVGVDVVSYAAGLARLPFGKFYLASIIPWSVINVIFFLSTNYVKEHATLLFFLPAFILLITPWSIIYLTRQKVHIKGRNLFFNFFRILKK
;
A
#
# COMPACT_ATOMS: atom_id res chain seq x y z
N MET A 1 -10.36 -3.49 -15.47
CA MET A 1 -11.69 -3.68 -14.83
C MET A 1 -11.74 -3.16 -13.40
N ALA A 2 -10.85 -3.57 -12.49
CA ALA A 2 -10.89 -3.12 -11.08
C ALA A 2 -10.91 -1.57 -10.90
N LEU A 3 -10.06 -0.87 -11.65
CA LEU A 3 -9.92 0.59 -11.57
C LEU A 3 -11.22 1.36 -11.92
N SER A 4 -11.94 0.90 -12.93
CA SER A 4 -13.22 1.49 -13.35
C SER A 4 -14.34 1.14 -12.38
N THR A 5 -14.43 -0.13 -11.96
CA THR A 5 -15.48 -0.60 -11.06
C THR A 5 -15.41 0.10 -9.70
N ASN A 6 -14.23 0.14 -9.09
CA ASN A 6 -14.04 0.78 -7.78
C ASN A 6 -14.31 2.28 -7.83
N TYR A 7 -13.91 2.94 -8.92
CA TYR A 7 -14.21 4.35 -9.14
C TYR A 7 -15.73 4.60 -9.20
N TRP A 8 -16.48 3.82 -9.97
CA TRP A 8 -17.92 4.02 -10.13
C TRP A 8 -18.71 3.69 -8.87
N ILE A 9 -18.38 2.59 -8.20
CA ILE A 9 -18.96 2.22 -6.90
C ILE A 9 -18.72 3.36 -5.91
N SER A 10 -17.47 3.81 -5.78
CA SER A 10 -17.12 4.90 -4.88
C SER A 10 -17.86 6.20 -5.19
N ARG A 11 -17.98 6.55 -6.47
CA ARG A 11 -18.67 7.77 -6.90
C ARG A 11 -20.17 7.72 -6.62
N ALA A 12 -20.79 6.55 -6.77
CA ALA A 12 -22.23 6.35 -6.59
C ALA A 12 -22.63 6.27 -5.12
N ILE A 13 -21.91 5.48 -4.32
CA ILE A 13 -22.32 5.13 -2.95
C ILE A 13 -21.27 5.46 -1.88
N GLY A 14 -20.05 5.86 -2.26
CA GLY A 14 -18.93 6.02 -1.33
C GLY A 14 -19.24 6.93 -0.16
N TRP A 15 -19.76 8.14 -0.40
CA TRP A 15 -20.13 9.05 0.70
C TRP A 15 -21.27 8.52 1.57
N LYS A 16 -22.25 7.81 1.01
CA LYS A 16 -23.34 7.20 1.81
C LYS A 16 -22.79 6.16 2.77
N VAL A 17 -21.80 5.37 2.33
CA VAL A 17 -21.13 4.39 3.18
C VAL A 17 -20.25 5.08 4.21
N THR A 18 -19.48 6.10 3.80
CA THR A 18 -18.60 6.86 4.68
C THR A 18 -19.39 7.58 5.79
N ASP A 19 -20.50 8.23 5.47
CA ASP A 19 -21.37 8.92 6.45
C ASP A 19 -22.03 7.93 7.43
N LYS A 20 -22.24 6.68 7.01
CA LYS A 20 -22.86 5.65 7.86
C LYS A 20 -21.86 4.99 8.80
N ILE A 21 -20.60 4.88 8.39
CA ILE A 21 -19.53 4.22 9.16
C ILE A 21 -18.81 5.22 10.07
N LEU A 22 -18.54 6.42 9.58
CA LEU A 22 -17.82 7.45 10.30
C LEU A 22 -18.78 8.41 11.01
N GLY A 23 -18.33 9.00 12.11
CA GLY A 23 -19.06 10.10 12.74
C GLY A 23 -19.10 11.35 11.85
N GLU A 24 -20.03 12.27 12.12
CA GLU A 24 -20.23 13.48 11.31
C GLU A 24 -18.95 14.32 11.15
N LYS A 25 -18.16 14.44 12.24
CA LYS A 25 -16.88 15.15 12.24
C LYS A 25 -15.85 14.50 11.29
N GLU A 26 -15.69 13.19 11.39
CA GLU A 26 -14.73 12.41 10.60
C GLU A 26 -15.13 12.37 9.12
N SER A 27 -16.43 12.24 8.83
CA SER A 27 -16.93 12.35 7.46
C SER A 27 -16.64 13.73 6.85
N LYS A 28 -16.82 14.81 7.62
CA LYS A 28 -16.50 16.17 7.16
C LYS A 28 -15.01 16.34 6.87
N GLU A 29 -14.13 15.81 7.73
CA GLU A 29 -12.69 15.78 7.49
C GLU A 29 -12.33 14.97 6.24
N ALA A 30 -12.93 13.79 6.06
CA ALA A 30 -12.74 12.97 4.87
C ALA A 30 -13.18 13.71 3.59
N ARG A 31 -14.30 14.44 3.62
CA ARG A 31 -14.78 15.25 2.50
C ARG A 31 -13.81 16.38 2.16
N ASN A 32 -13.27 17.05 3.17
CA ASN A 32 -12.25 18.09 2.97
C ASN A 32 -10.97 17.50 2.37
N LEU A 33 -10.54 16.33 2.85
CA LEU A 33 -9.41 15.62 2.28
C LEU A 33 -9.66 15.23 0.82
N ALA A 34 -10.84 14.70 0.50
CA ALA A 34 -11.23 14.32 -0.85
C ALA A 34 -11.22 15.50 -1.83
N LYS A 35 -11.66 16.70 -1.40
CA LYS A 35 -11.56 17.92 -2.22
C LYS A 35 -10.12 18.30 -2.55
N SER A 36 -9.16 17.94 -1.69
CA SER A 36 -7.74 18.20 -1.93
C SER A 36 -7.11 17.23 -2.94
N ILE A 37 -7.82 16.17 -3.34
CA ILE A 37 -7.29 15.15 -4.26
C ILE A 37 -7.37 15.69 -5.68
N SER A 38 -6.21 15.79 -6.33
CA SER A 38 -6.06 16.27 -7.70
C SER A 38 -5.51 15.17 -8.59
N LEU A 39 -5.64 15.35 -9.91
CA LEU A 39 -5.05 14.45 -10.91
C LEU A 39 -3.53 14.35 -10.75
N ALA A 40 -2.85 15.44 -10.39
CA ALA A 40 -1.41 15.45 -10.14
C ALA A 40 -1.03 14.58 -8.93
N LYS A 41 -1.81 14.64 -7.85
CA LYS A 41 -1.61 13.77 -6.68
C LYS A 41 -1.83 12.29 -7.03
N ILE A 42 -2.85 12.00 -7.84
CA ILE A 42 -3.10 10.63 -8.33
C ILE A 42 -1.94 10.13 -9.19
N PHE A 43 -1.48 10.95 -10.13
CA PHE A 43 -0.35 10.62 -10.99
C PHE A 43 0.91 10.34 -10.16
N GLY A 44 1.20 11.19 -9.16
CA GLY A 44 2.33 10.99 -8.23
C GLY A 44 2.18 9.73 -7.38
N LEU A 45 1.01 9.50 -6.79
CA LEU A 45 0.73 8.31 -5.97
C LEU A 45 0.92 7.01 -6.75
N ARG A 46 0.64 7.02 -8.05
CA ARG A 46 0.83 5.86 -8.94
C ARG A 46 2.30 5.49 -9.14
N TRP A 47 3.23 6.42 -8.97
CA TRP A 47 4.67 6.12 -8.96
C TRP A 47 5.13 5.48 -7.65
N ILE A 48 4.48 5.81 -6.53
CA ILE A 48 4.85 5.36 -5.17
C ILE A 48 4.17 4.02 -4.81
N LEU A 49 2.95 3.81 -5.31
CA LEU A 49 2.17 2.58 -5.10
C LEU A 49 1.99 1.79 -6.42
N PRO A 50 3.08 1.47 -7.14
CA PRO A 50 2.98 1.00 -8.51
C PRO A 50 2.49 -0.44 -8.64
N LEU A 51 2.61 -1.26 -7.58
CA LEU A 51 2.56 -2.72 -7.69
C LEU A 51 1.72 -3.42 -6.62
N THR A 52 1.16 -2.71 -5.65
CA THR A 52 0.25 -3.34 -4.69
C THR A 52 -1.17 -3.26 -5.24
N ALA A 53 -1.87 -4.41 -5.30
CA ALA A 53 -3.29 -4.46 -5.66
C ALA A 53 -4.10 -3.45 -4.82
N VAL A 54 -3.71 -3.29 -3.55
CA VAL A 54 -4.24 -2.30 -2.60
C VAL A 54 -4.06 -0.86 -3.09
N GLY A 55 -2.92 -0.51 -3.67
CA GLY A 55 -2.67 0.84 -4.21
C GLY A 55 -3.60 1.19 -5.37
N VAL A 56 -3.89 0.23 -6.25
CA VAL A 56 -4.83 0.39 -7.36
C VAL A 56 -6.24 0.69 -6.84
N ASP A 57 -6.66 -0.05 -5.81
CA ASP A 57 -7.98 0.08 -5.22
C ASP A 57 -8.15 1.41 -4.50
N VAL A 58 -7.21 1.75 -3.61
CA VAL A 58 -7.24 2.99 -2.81
C VAL A 58 -7.33 4.22 -3.71
N VAL A 59 -6.49 4.29 -4.77
CA VAL A 59 -6.48 5.43 -5.69
C VAL A 59 -7.80 5.52 -6.48
N SER A 60 -8.42 4.39 -6.81
CA SER A 60 -9.69 4.36 -7.53
C SER A 60 -10.86 4.82 -6.65
N TYR A 61 -10.91 4.35 -5.39
CA TYR A 61 -11.89 4.81 -4.41
C TYR A 61 -11.74 6.30 -4.12
N ALA A 62 -10.50 6.76 -3.93
CA ALA A 62 -10.17 8.16 -3.67
C ALA A 62 -10.62 9.07 -4.83
N ALA A 63 -10.36 8.67 -6.09
CA ALA A 63 -10.78 9.40 -7.27
C ALA A 63 -12.31 9.48 -7.41
N GLY A 64 -13.02 8.39 -7.07
CA GLY A 64 -14.48 8.34 -7.09
C GLY A 64 -15.11 9.25 -6.03
N LEU A 65 -14.61 9.22 -4.79
CA LEU A 65 -15.05 10.11 -3.70
C LEU A 65 -14.79 11.59 -4.02
N ALA A 66 -13.63 11.89 -4.59
CA ALA A 66 -13.24 13.23 -5.04
C ALA A 66 -13.98 13.69 -6.32
N ARG A 67 -14.78 12.80 -6.93
CA ARG A 67 -15.57 13.05 -8.15
C ARG A 67 -14.74 13.57 -9.33
N LEU A 68 -13.49 13.14 -9.44
CA LEU A 68 -12.63 13.53 -10.57
C LEU A 68 -13.18 13.05 -11.91
N PRO A 69 -12.93 13.73 -13.03
CA PRO A 69 -13.39 13.27 -14.35
C PRO A 69 -12.74 11.93 -14.70
N PHE A 70 -13.56 10.91 -14.99
CA PHE A 70 -13.07 9.54 -15.21
C PHE A 70 -11.99 9.46 -16.29
N GLY A 71 -12.21 10.07 -17.46
CA GLY A 71 -11.23 10.01 -18.55
C GLY A 71 -9.86 10.58 -18.17
N LYS A 72 -9.84 11.71 -17.46
CA LYS A 72 -8.58 12.32 -16.98
C LYS A 72 -7.92 11.47 -15.89
N PHE A 73 -8.71 10.93 -14.96
CA PHE A 73 -8.23 10.01 -13.93
C PHE A 73 -7.64 8.72 -14.51
N TYR A 74 -8.32 8.15 -15.51
CA TYR A 74 -7.91 6.94 -16.19
C TYR A 74 -6.56 7.15 -16.89
N LEU A 75 -6.42 8.25 -17.63
CA LEU A 75 -5.14 8.62 -18.25
C LEU A 75 -4.03 8.85 -17.22
N ALA A 76 -4.31 9.60 -16.16
CA ALA A 76 -3.36 9.83 -15.07
C ALA A 76 -2.93 8.55 -14.34
N SER A 77 -3.75 7.49 -14.40
CA SER A 77 -3.45 6.21 -13.77
C SER A 77 -2.77 5.22 -14.72
N ILE A 78 -3.16 5.19 -16.00
CA ILE A 78 -2.65 4.21 -16.95
C ILE A 78 -1.24 4.56 -17.45
N ILE A 79 -0.88 5.84 -17.52
CA ILE A 79 0.44 6.27 -17.98
C ILE A 79 1.54 5.76 -17.04
N PRO A 80 1.54 6.06 -15.73
CA PRO A 80 2.57 5.54 -14.82
C PRO A 80 2.57 4.01 -14.80
N TRP A 81 1.40 3.38 -14.79
CA TRP A 81 1.30 1.93 -14.79
C TRP A 81 1.94 1.30 -16.03
N SER A 82 1.66 1.84 -17.22
CA SER A 82 2.23 1.33 -18.47
C SER A 82 3.75 1.49 -18.50
N VAL A 83 4.27 2.64 -18.04
CA VAL A 83 5.72 2.87 -17.97
C VAL A 83 6.38 1.89 -17.01
N ILE A 84 5.81 1.70 -15.81
CA ILE A 84 6.34 0.76 -14.82
C ILE A 84 6.27 -0.68 -15.34
N ASN A 85 5.18 -1.07 -16.01
CA ASN A 85 5.08 -2.39 -16.63
C ASN A 85 6.13 -2.59 -17.71
N VAL A 86 6.36 -1.60 -18.59
CA VAL A 86 7.40 -1.68 -19.63
C VAL A 86 8.77 -1.83 -19.00
N ILE A 87 9.11 -1.01 -18.00
CA ILE A 87 10.37 -1.11 -17.26
C ILE A 87 10.48 -2.50 -16.61
N PHE A 88 9.42 -2.97 -15.95
CA PHE A 88 9.39 -4.26 -15.29
C PHE A 88 9.60 -5.40 -16.28
N PHE A 89 8.89 -5.42 -17.41
CA PHE A 89 9.01 -6.45 -18.45
C PHE A 89 10.39 -6.43 -19.12
N LEU A 90 10.93 -5.26 -19.46
CA LEU A 90 12.26 -5.15 -20.04
C LEU A 90 13.33 -5.62 -19.05
N SER A 91 13.22 -5.20 -17.79
CA SER A 91 14.14 -5.60 -16.73
C SER A 91 14.05 -7.10 -16.45
N THR A 92 12.84 -7.66 -16.38
CA THR A 92 12.65 -9.09 -16.13
C THR A 92 13.09 -9.95 -17.31
N ASN A 93 12.87 -9.53 -18.55
CA ASN A 93 13.39 -10.26 -19.72
C ASN A 93 14.93 -10.23 -19.74
N TYR A 94 15.54 -9.05 -19.53
CA TYR A 94 16.99 -8.91 -19.44
C TYR A 94 17.59 -9.75 -18.30
N VAL A 95 16.97 -9.71 -17.11
CA VAL A 95 17.40 -10.51 -15.96
C VAL A 95 17.16 -12.00 -16.19
N LYS A 96 16.07 -12.40 -16.85
CA LYS A 96 15.79 -13.81 -17.14
C LYS A 96 16.82 -14.40 -18.10
N GLU A 97 17.26 -13.63 -19.10
CA GLU A 97 18.25 -14.03 -20.10
C GLU A 97 19.69 -14.07 -19.54
N HIS A 98 20.06 -13.13 -18.66
CA HIS A 98 21.44 -13.02 -18.17
C HIS A 98 21.68 -13.47 -16.73
N ALA A 99 20.64 -13.54 -15.90
CA ALA A 99 20.76 -13.83 -14.47
C ALA A 99 19.48 -14.44 -13.90
N THR A 100 19.14 -15.66 -14.32
CA THR A 100 17.88 -16.35 -13.98
C THR A 100 17.64 -16.48 -12.47
N LEU A 101 18.71 -16.51 -11.64
CA LEU A 101 18.63 -16.48 -10.18
C LEU A 101 18.10 -15.15 -9.61
N LEU A 102 18.45 -14.02 -10.24
CA LEU A 102 17.99 -12.68 -9.84
C LEU A 102 16.49 -12.47 -10.16
N PHE A 103 15.94 -13.23 -11.12
CA PHE A 103 14.50 -13.22 -11.41
C PHE A 103 13.67 -13.73 -10.22
N PHE A 104 14.20 -14.70 -9.45
CA PHE A 104 13.53 -15.24 -8.27
C PHE A 104 13.74 -14.39 -7.01
N LEU A 105 14.62 -13.39 -7.04
CA LEU A 105 14.96 -12.58 -5.86
C LEU A 105 13.75 -11.94 -5.19
N PRO A 106 12.76 -11.36 -5.92
CA PRO A 106 11.54 -10.83 -5.30
C PRO A 106 10.72 -11.91 -4.58
N ALA A 107 10.65 -13.13 -5.14
CA ALA A 107 9.96 -14.26 -4.52
C ALA A 107 10.70 -14.75 -3.26
N PHE A 108 12.04 -14.80 -3.29
CA PHE A 108 12.85 -15.11 -2.12
C PHE A 108 12.70 -14.06 -1.02
N ILE A 109 12.69 -12.77 -1.36
CA ILE A 109 12.43 -11.69 -0.38
C ILE A 109 11.05 -11.89 0.25
N LEU A 110 10.01 -12.14 -0.54
CA LEU A 110 8.65 -12.36 -0.02
C LEU A 110 8.54 -13.62 0.87
N LEU A 111 9.32 -14.68 0.59
CA LEU A 111 9.37 -15.89 1.42
C LEU A 111 10.18 -15.69 2.70
N ILE A 112 11.29 -14.96 2.64
CA ILE A 112 12.21 -14.76 3.77
C ILE A 112 11.66 -13.71 4.74
N THR A 113 11.02 -12.64 4.23
CA THR A 113 10.59 -11.49 5.05
C THR A 113 9.68 -11.90 6.23
N PRO A 114 8.65 -12.75 6.07
CA PRO A 114 7.83 -13.22 7.20
C PRO A 114 8.66 -13.98 8.25
N TRP A 115 9.60 -14.82 7.79
CA TRP A 115 10.51 -15.57 8.67
C TRP A 115 11.51 -14.68 9.40
N SER A 116 12.06 -13.66 8.73
CA SER A 116 12.90 -12.66 9.37
C SER A 116 12.14 -11.87 10.42
N ILE A 117 10.90 -11.46 10.13
CA ILE A 117 10.05 -10.73 11.09
C ILE A 117 9.75 -11.60 12.31
N ILE A 118 9.36 -12.87 12.13
CA ILE A 118 9.07 -13.80 13.22
C ILE A 118 10.32 -14.10 14.06
N TYR A 119 11.47 -14.28 13.41
CA TYR A 119 12.74 -14.49 14.09
C TYR A 119 13.15 -13.27 14.94
N LEU A 120 13.07 -12.06 14.38
CA LEU A 120 13.41 -10.82 15.08
C LEU A 120 12.44 -10.51 16.23
N THR A 121 11.14 -10.81 16.08
CA THR A 121 10.17 -10.65 17.17
C THR A 121 10.43 -11.66 18.29
N ARG A 122 10.79 -12.91 17.98
CA ARG A 122 11.18 -13.91 19.00
C ARG A 122 12.46 -13.51 19.75
N GLN A 123 13.45 -12.95 19.07
CA GLN A 123 14.65 -12.44 19.74
C GLN A 123 14.35 -11.25 20.66
N LYS A 124 13.50 -10.31 20.26
CA LYS A 124 13.10 -9.19 21.13
C LYS A 124 12.39 -9.67 22.40
N VAL A 125 11.54 -10.71 22.31
CA VAL A 125 10.91 -11.34 23.49
C VAL A 125 11.95 -11.99 24.40
N HIS A 126 12.95 -12.69 23.82
CA HIS A 126 13.99 -13.37 24.59
C HIS A 126 14.97 -12.40 25.28
N ILE A 127 15.26 -11.25 24.66
CA ILE A 127 16.09 -10.18 25.23
C ILE A 127 15.33 -9.45 26.35
N LYS A 128 14.04 -9.17 26.16
CA LYS A 128 13.19 -8.53 27.18
C LYS A 128 12.96 -9.44 28.39
N GLY A 129 12.81 -10.75 28.17
CA GLY A 129 12.71 -11.77 29.22
C GLY A 129 13.99 -11.92 30.05
N ARG A 130 15.18 -11.88 29.42
CA ARG A 130 16.47 -11.88 30.14
C ARG A 130 16.64 -10.62 31.01
N ASN A 131 16.30 -9.44 30.50
CA ASN A 131 16.41 -8.20 31.29
C ASN A 131 15.46 -8.15 32.48
N LEU A 132 14.26 -8.73 32.37
CA LEU A 132 13.32 -8.86 33.49
C LEU A 132 13.82 -9.86 34.54
N PHE A 133 14.36 -11.00 34.10
CA PHE A 133 14.91 -12.02 35.00
C PHE A 133 16.15 -11.50 35.76
N PHE A 134 17.05 -10.77 35.09
CA PHE A 134 18.22 -10.15 35.74
C PHE A 134 17.83 -9.03 36.72
N ASN A 135 16.83 -8.21 36.42
CA ASN A 135 16.34 -7.19 37.36
C ASN A 135 15.62 -7.79 38.57
N PHE A 136 14.86 -8.88 38.39
CA PHE A 136 14.19 -9.58 39.49
C PHE A 136 15.21 -10.18 40.48
N PHE A 137 16.27 -10.82 39.97
CA PHE A 137 17.35 -11.35 40.82
C PHE A 137 18.18 -10.27 41.53
N ARG A 138 18.25 -9.05 40.98
CA ARG A 138 18.96 -7.93 41.62
C ARG A 138 18.18 -7.30 42.78
N ILE A 139 16.85 -7.39 42.77
CA ILE A 139 15.99 -6.91 43.86
C ILE A 139 16.00 -7.87 45.05
N LEU A 140 16.10 -9.19 44.82
CA LEU A 140 16.15 -10.22 45.86
C LEU A 140 17.49 -10.34 46.61
N LYS A 141 18.52 -9.58 46.23
CA LYS A 141 19.85 -9.54 46.86
C LYS A 141 20.11 -8.28 47.69
N LYS A 142 19.11 -7.44 47.91
CA LYS A 142 19.11 -6.36 48.91
C LYS A 142 18.13 -6.70 50.01
#